data_AF-A0A485AQU3-F1
#
_entry.id   AF-A0A485AQU3-F1
#
_cell.length_a   1.000
_cell.length_b   1.000
_cell.length_c   1.000
_cell.angle_alpha   90.00
_cell.angle_beta   90.00
_cell.angle_gamma   90.00
#
_symmetry.space_group_name_H-M   'P 1'
#
loop_
_entity.id
_entity.type
_entity.pdbx_description
1 polymer ?
#
loop_
_entity_poly.entity_id
_entity_poly.type
_entity_poly.pdbx_seq_one_letter_code
_entity_poly.pdbx_strand_id
1 'polypeptide(L)'
;MLTLVEILIGVVVIVGCCPLYHKRVFATGVLFVGGLALLIVSALMGHKILPGDTKSTGYSATDIIEYVKILLMSRGGDLGMMIMMLCGFATYMTHIGANDMVVKLASKPLRYINSPYLLMIAAYFVACLMSLAVSSATGLGVLLMATLFPVMVNVGISRGAAAAICASPAAIILSPTSGDVVLAAKAAEMPLHRLRV
;
A
#
# COMPACT_ATOMS: atom_id res chain seq x y z
N MET A 1 25.27 9.77 -18.45
CA MET A 1 26.06 8.76 -17.71
C MET A 1 25.74 8.66 -16.22
N LEU A 2 25.21 9.70 -15.56
CA LEU A 2 24.71 9.59 -14.17
C LEU A 2 23.53 8.61 -14.01
N THR A 3 22.60 8.58 -14.97
CA THR A 3 21.38 7.76 -14.90
C THR A 3 21.62 6.25 -14.79
N LEU A 4 22.71 5.73 -15.37
CA LEU A 4 23.00 4.29 -15.32
C LEU A 4 23.58 3.88 -13.96
N VAL A 5 24.34 4.78 -13.32
CA VAL A 5 24.89 4.59 -11.97
C VAL A 5 23.78 4.68 -10.92
N GLU A 6 22.85 5.61 -11.07
CA GLU A 6 21.66 5.75 -10.21
C GLU A 6 20.77 4.50 -10.25
N ILE A 7 20.51 3.96 -11.44
CA ILE A 7 19.76 2.70 -11.61
C ILE A 7 20.51 1.53 -10.98
N LEU A 8 21.84 1.46 -11.12
CA LEU A 8 22.65 0.39 -10.54
C LEU A 8 22.62 0.43 -9.00
N ILE A 9 22.74 1.61 -8.41
CA ILE A 9 22.64 1.82 -6.95
C ILE A 9 21.24 1.42 -6.47
N GLY A 10 20.18 1.82 -7.18
CA GLY A 10 18.82 1.41 -6.87
C GLY A 10 18.64 -0.11 -6.88
N VAL A 11 19.17 -0.78 -7.90
CA VAL A 11 19.13 -2.26 -8.01
C VAL A 11 19.90 -2.92 -6.86
N VAL A 12 21.08 -2.41 -6.50
CA VAL A 12 21.87 -2.94 -5.37
C VAL A 12 21.12 -2.81 -4.04
N VAL A 13 20.42 -1.69 -3.80
CA VAL A 13 19.62 -1.49 -2.59
C VAL A 13 18.39 -2.41 -2.57
N ILE A 14 17.72 -2.62 -3.71
CA ILE A 14 16.57 -3.53 -3.83
C ILE A 14 17.01 -4.98 -3.56
N VAL A 15 18.11 -5.42 -4.20
CA VAL A 15 18.68 -6.76 -3.99
C VAL A 15 19.17 -6.92 -2.55
N GLY A 16 19.77 -5.89 -1.96
CA GLY A 16 20.19 -5.87 -0.55
C GLY A 16 19.03 -5.94 0.45
N CYS A 17 17.85 -5.42 0.10
CA CYS A 17 16.64 -5.56 0.91
C CYS A 17 16.04 -6.96 0.85
N CYS A 18 16.20 -7.69 -0.26
CA CYS A 18 15.57 -9.01 -0.49
C CYS A 18 15.87 -10.07 0.60
N PRO A 19 17.12 -10.22 1.10
CA PRO A 19 17.43 -11.11 2.22
C PRO A 19 16.76 -10.74 3.54
N LEU A 20 16.50 -9.45 3.79
CA LEU A 20 15.87 -8.96 5.02
C LEU A 20 14.39 -9.38 5.09
N TYR A 21 13.72 -9.45 3.93
CA TYR A 21 12.35 -10.00 3.83
C TYR A 21 12.29 -11.48 4.14
N HIS A 22 13.27 -12.26 3.64
CA HIS A 22 13.32 -13.70 3.89
C HIS A 22 13.53 -14.01 5.39
N LYS A 23 14.22 -13.12 6.11
CA LYS A 23 14.38 -13.19 7.58
C LYS A 23 13.14 -12.75 8.38
N ARG A 24 12.00 -12.47 7.73
CA ARG A 24 10.76 -11.98 8.36
C ARG A 24 10.96 -10.70 9.19
N VAL A 25 11.89 -9.83 8.79
CA VAL A 25 12.02 -8.50 9.40
C VAL A 25 10.81 -7.66 8.97
N PHE A 26 10.37 -6.73 9.83
CA PHE A 26 9.29 -5.79 9.52
C PHE A 26 9.56 -5.06 8.19
N ALA A 27 8.81 -5.41 7.15
CA ALA A 27 8.91 -4.89 5.79
C ALA A 27 8.97 -3.36 5.74
N THR A 28 8.08 -2.70 6.48
CA THR A 28 8.00 -1.24 6.56
C THR A 28 9.27 -0.60 7.11
N GLY A 29 9.89 -1.23 8.12
CA GLY A 29 11.15 -0.75 8.71
C GLY A 29 12.32 -0.90 7.75
N VAL A 30 12.38 -2.03 7.03
CA VAL A 30 13.41 -2.27 6.01
C VAL A 30 13.30 -1.26 4.87
N LEU A 31 12.08 -0.99 4.39
CA LEU A 31 11.86 0.02 3.34
C LEU A 31 12.23 1.43 3.81
N PHE A 32 11.89 1.77 5.05
CA PHE A 32 12.20 3.08 5.61
C PHE A 32 13.71 3.30 5.73
N VAL A 33 14.45 2.32 6.25
CA VAL A 33 15.91 2.38 6.35
C VAL A 33 16.55 2.39 4.96
N GLY A 34 16.03 1.61 4.01
CA GLY A 34 16.49 1.60 2.62
C GLY A 34 16.28 2.95 1.92
N GLY A 35 15.12 3.58 2.12
CA GLY A 35 14.83 4.92 1.61
C GLY A 35 15.72 6.00 2.23
N LEU A 36 16.00 5.91 3.53
CA LEU A 36 16.89 6.82 4.23
C LEU A 36 18.35 6.67 3.74
N ALA A 37 18.80 5.43 3.51
CA ALA A 37 20.09 5.16 2.89
C ALA A 37 20.20 5.74 1.47
N LEU A 38 19.16 5.60 0.64
CA LEU A 38 19.10 6.20 -0.69
C LEU A 38 19.12 7.73 -0.65
N LEU A 39 18.45 8.35 0.32
CA LEU A 39 18.49 9.81 0.52
C LEU A 39 19.91 10.29 0.88
N ILE A 40 20.62 9.56 1.74
CA ILE A 40 22.02 9.87 2.10
C ILE A 40 22.95 9.74 0.88
N VAL A 41 22.79 8.69 0.07
CA VAL A 41 23.58 8.51 -1.16
C VAL A 41 23.28 9.59 -2.20
N SER A 42 22.01 9.97 -2.36
CA SER A 42 21.58 11.06 -3.25
C SER A 42 22.15 12.43 -2.82
N ALA A 43 22.24 12.65 -1.50
CA ALA A 43 22.83 13.84 -0.91
C ALA A 43 24.35 13.92 -1.12
N LEU A 44 25.05 12.79 -1.03
CA LEU A 44 26.47 12.69 -1.37
C LEU A 44 26.74 12.92 -2.88
N MET A 45 25.77 12.59 -3.74
CA MET A 45 25.86 12.81 -5.19
C MET A 45 25.44 14.22 -5.63
N GLY A 46 25.02 15.10 -4.71
CA GLY A 46 24.75 16.52 -4.99
C GLY A 46 23.41 16.82 -5.67
N HIS A 47 22.47 15.87 -5.68
CA HIS A 47 21.11 16.12 -6.18
C HIS A 47 20.27 16.89 -5.16
N LYS A 48 19.45 17.84 -5.63
CA LYS A 48 18.49 18.57 -4.78
C LYS A 48 17.45 17.59 -4.23
N ILE A 49 17.56 17.25 -2.95
CA ILE A 49 16.63 16.36 -2.24
C ILE A 49 15.32 17.10 -1.86
N LEU A 50 15.34 18.44 -1.86
CA LEU A 50 14.19 19.25 -1.46
C LEU A 50 13.18 19.43 -2.62
N PRO A 51 11.86 19.23 -2.37
CA PRO A 51 10.83 19.50 -3.35
C PRO A 51 10.65 21.02 -3.53
N GLY A 52 10.89 21.48 -4.76
CA GLY A 52 10.22 22.63 -5.38
C GLY A 52 10.51 24.04 -4.86
N ASP A 53 10.39 24.34 -3.56
CA ASP A 53 10.31 25.75 -3.10
C ASP A 53 10.61 25.96 -1.60
N THR A 54 11.44 25.11 -0.98
CA THR A 54 11.88 25.31 0.42
C THR A 54 13.35 25.72 0.47
N LYS A 55 13.63 26.80 1.20
CA LYS A 55 14.99 27.37 1.36
C LYS A 55 15.92 26.32 1.93
N SER A 56 16.98 25.98 1.18
CA SER A 56 18.07 25.13 1.66
C SER A 56 18.63 25.71 2.95
N THR A 57 18.73 24.87 3.97
CA THR A 57 19.28 25.26 5.28
C THR A 57 20.81 25.32 5.30
N GLY A 58 21.45 25.15 4.14
CA GLY A 58 22.90 25.31 3.97
C GLY A 58 23.73 24.08 4.37
N TYR A 59 23.13 23.05 4.97
CA TYR A 59 23.80 21.77 5.28
C TYR A 59 23.00 20.57 4.71
N SER A 60 23.69 19.70 3.97
CA SER A 60 23.11 18.51 3.33
C SER A 60 22.47 17.52 4.34
N ALA A 61 22.93 17.54 5.60
CA ALA A 61 22.39 16.70 6.67
C ALA A 61 21.05 17.21 7.25
N THR A 62 20.83 18.52 7.31
CA THR A 62 19.56 19.09 7.82
C THR A 62 18.45 19.01 6.77
N ASP A 63 18.81 19.09 5.50
CA ASP A 63 17.90 18.95 4.35
C ASP A 63 17.24 17.54 4.28
N ILE A 64 17.96 16.47 4.68
CA ILE A 64 17.41 15.10 4.77
C ILE A 64 16.36 15.00 5.89
N ILE A 65 16.64 15.55 7.07
CA ILE A 65 15.71 15.50 8.21
C ILE A 65 14.46 16.35 7.93
N GLU A 66 14.62 17.51 7.30
CA GLU A 66 13.51 18.36 6.88
C GLU A 66 12.62 17.66 5.85
N TYR A 67 13.21 16.98 4.86
CA TYR A 67 12.46 16.20 3.87
C TYR A 67 11.69 15.04 4.51
N VAL A 68 12.32 14.30 5.42
CA VAL A 68 11.65 13.23 6.19
C VAL A 68 10.51 13.81 7.03
N LYS A 69 10.70 14.97 7.68
CA LYS A 69 9.66 15.66 8.46
C LYS A 69 8.47 16.05 7.59
N ILE A 70 8.70 16.64 6.42
CA ILE A 70 7.64 17.02 5.47
C ILE A 70 6.88 15.77 4.98
N LEU A 71 7.59 14.71 4.60
CA LEU A 71 6.98 13.44 4.20
C LEU A 71 6.14 12.82 5.32
N LEU A 72 6.65 12.80 6.56
CA LEU A 72 5.91 12.29 7.72
C LEU A 72 4.68 13.15 8.03
N MET A 73 4.78 14.48 7.91
CA MET A 73 3.62 15.37 8.12
C MET A 73 2.55 15.15 7.06
N SER A 74 2.90 15.13 5.77
CA SER A 74 1.92 14.92 4.70
C SER A 74 1.35 13.50 4.71
N ARG A 75 2.19 12.46 4.85
CA ARG A 75 1.71 11.07 4.83
C ARG A 75 1.05 10.65 6.13
N GLY A 76 1.56 11.07 7.28
CA GLY A 76 0.95 10.84 8.58
C GLY A 76 -0.36 11.62 8.77
N GLY A 77 -0.40 12.86 8.30
CA GLY A 77 -1.59 13.72 8.35
C GLY A 77 -2.71 13.25 7.43
N ASP A 78 -2.41 12.86 6.19
CA ASP A 78 -3.45 12.43 5.25
C ASP A 78 -3.79 10.94 5.39
N LEU A 79 -2.82 10.07 5.08
CA LEU A 79 -3.05 8.62 5.04
C LEU A 79 -3.21 8.04 6.46
N GLY A 80 -2.42 8.52 7.41
CA GLY A 80 -2.46 8.04 8.80
C GLY A 80 -3.81 8.31 9.48
N MET A 81 -4.34 9.53 9.35
CA MET A 81 -5.66 9.90 9.87
C MET A 81 -6.79 9.12 9.21
N MET A 82 -6.74 8.95 7.88
CA MET A 82 -7.73 8.16 7.15
C MET A 82 -7.73 6.69 7.62
N ILE A 83 -6.56 6.07 7.76
CA ILE A 83 -6.45 4.68 8.24
C ILE A 83 -6.95 4.58 9.69
N MET A 84 -6.63 5.55 10.56
CA MET A 84 -7.08 5.55 11.95
C MET A 84 -8.61 5.61 12.07
N MET A 85 -9.28 6.43 11.25
CA MET A 85 -10.74 6.48 11.17
C MET A 85 -11.34 5.16 10.68
N LEU A 86 -10.77 4.56 9.61
CA LEU A 86 -11.24 3.29 9.07
C LEU A 86 -11.06 2.13 10.06
N CYS A 87 -9.89 2.04 10.70
CA CYS A 87 -9.62 1.06 11.77
C CYS A 87 -10.54 1.27 12.97
N GLY A 88 -10.79 2.53 13.36
CA GLY A 88 -11.69 2.88 14.44
C GLY A 88 -13.12 2.43 14.16
N PHE A 89 -13.62 2.69 12.95
CA PHE A 89 -14.93 2.21 12.49
C PHE A 89 -15.02 0.67 12.47
N ALA A 90 -14.01 -0.01 11.94
CA ALA A 90 -13.96 -1.47 11.91
C ALA A 90 -13.96 -2.08 13.32
N THR A 91 -13.16 -1.51 14.22
CA THR A 91 -13.09 -1.94 15.62
C THR A 91 -14.41 -1.70 16.33
N TYR A 92 -15.04 -0.54 16.09
CA TYR A 92 -16.35 -0.21 16.64
C TYR A 92 -17.46 -1.15 16.15
N MET A 93 -17.51 -1.46 14.84
CA MET A 93 -18.45 -2.43 14.29
C MET A 93 -18.24 -3.85 14.83
N THR A 94 -16.98 -4.22 15.11
CA THR A 94 -16.65 -5.51 15.74
C THR A 94 -17.06 -5.51 17.21
N HIS A 95 -16.88 -4.41 17.95
CA HIS A 95 -17.28 -4.28 19.36
C HIS A 95 -18.80 -4.39 19.58
N ILE A 96 -19.61 -3.87 18.65
CA ILE A 96 -21.08 -4.00 18.71
C ILE A 96 -21.55 -5.40 18.28
N GLY A 97 -20.66 -6.26 17.77
CA GLY A 97 -21.03 -7.58 17.25
C GLY A 97 -21.78 -7.54 15.91
N ALA A 98 -21.86 -6.36 15.29
CA ALA A 98 -22.48 -6.19 13.98
C ALA A 98 -21.72 -6.98 12.91
N ASN A 99 -20.39 -7.04 13.01
CA ASN A 99 -19.56 -7.82 12.08
C ASN A 99 -19.90 -9.31 12.11
N ASP A 100 -20.08 -9.90 13.30
CA ASP A 100 -20.46 -11.31 13.44
C ASP A 100 -21.87 -11.60 12.91
N MET A 101 -22.80 -10.66 13.06
CA MET A 101 -24.13 -10.80 12.48
C MET A 101 -24.12 -10.62 10.97
N VAL A 102 -23.36 -9.67 10.41
CA VAL A 102 -23.19 -9.54 8.95
C VAL A 102 -22.53 -10.79 8.38
N VAL A 103 -21.51 -11.34 9.04
CA VAL A 103 -20.88 -12.59 8.64
C VAL A 103 -21.87 -13.75 8.70
N LYS A 104 -22.68 -13.88 9.76
CA LYS A 104 -23.73 -14.92 9.86
C LYS A 104 -24.83 -14.76 8.82
N LEU A 105 -25.27 -13.52 8.56
CA LEU A 105 -26.31 -13.23 7.58
C LEU A 105 -25.80 -13.42 6.15
N ALA A 106 -24.55 -13.07 5.87
CA ALA A 106 -23.90 -13.26 4.58
C ALA A 106 -23.51 -14.73 4.34
N SER A 107 -23.08 -15.45 5.38
CA SER A 107 -22.76 -16.88 5.28
C SER A 107 -23.99 -17.78 5.13
N LYS A 108 -25.19 -17.34 5.56
CA LYS A 108 -26.45 -18.09 5.40
C LYS A 108 -26.84 -18.36 3.93
N PRO A 109 -26.87 -17.36 3.02
CA PRO A 109 -27.10 -17.58 1.59
C PRO A 109 -25.86 -18.12 0.87
N LEU A 110 -24.64 -17.74 1.29
CA LEU A 110 -23.40 -18.23 0.67
C LEU A 110 -23.16 -19.72 0.89
N ARG A 111 -23.62 -20.29 2.02
CA ARG A 111 -23.55 -21.72 2.29
C ARG A 111 -24.46 -22.55 1.38
N TYR A 112 -25.39 -21.91 0.65
CA TYR A 112 -26.19 -22.56 -0.39
C TYR A 112 -25.37 -22.79 -1.68
N ILE A 113 -24.30 -22.01 -1.89
CA ILE A 113 -23.34 -22.19 -2.98
C ILE A 113 -22.23 -23.14 -2.48
N ASN A 114 -22.31 -24.41 -2.89
CA ASN A 114 -21.41 -25.49 -2.45
C ASN A 114 -19.96 -25.41 -2.99
N SER A 115 -19.55 -24.33 -3.65
CA SER A 115 -18.20 -24.22 -4.24
C SER A 115 -17.38 -23.07 -3.62
N PRO A 116 -16.44 -23.38 -2.69
CA PRO A 116 -15.53 -22.40 -2.09
C PRO A 116 -14.73 -21.59 -3.12
N TYR A 117 -14.44 -22.19 -4.28
CA TYR A 117 -13.72 -21.56 -5.39
C TYR A 117 -14.51 -20.42 -6.05
N LEU A 118 -15.82 -20.58 -6.24
CA LEU A 118 -16.65 -19.54 -6.86
C LEU A 118 -16.79 -18.32 -5.94
N LEU A 119 -16.76 -18.59 -4.64
CA LEU A 119 -16.77 -17.59 -3.58
C LEU A 119 -15.43 -16.81 -3.52
N MET A 120 -14.30 -17.51 -3.72
CA MET A 120 -12.99 -16.87 -3.90
C MET A 120 -12.95 -15.94 -5.12
N ILE A 121 -13.53 -16.35 -6.25
CA ILE A 121 -13.60 -15.53 -7.47
C ILE A 121 -14.47 -14.29 -7.23
N ALA A 122 -15.65 -14.45 -6.64
CA ALA A 122 -16.53 -13.33 -6.32
C ALA A 122 -15.87 -12.33 -5.36
N ALA A 123 -15.21 -12.84 -4.31
CA ALA A 123 -14.45 -12.03 -3.37
C ALA A 123 -13.32 -11.24 -4.05
N TYR A 124 -12.61 -11.87 -4.99
CA TYR A 124 -11.57 -11.21 -5.77
C TYR A 124 -12.14 -10.06 -6.61
N PHE A 125 -13.27 -10.26 -7.30
CA PHE A 125 -13.94 -9.18 -8.05
C PHE A 125 -14.35 -8.02 -7.16
N VAL A 126 -14.92 -8.30 -5.98
CA VAL A 126 -15.27 -7.25 -5.00
C VAL A 126 -14.04 -6.48 -4.55
N ALA A 127 -12.93 -7.17 -4.27
CA ALA A 127 -11.69 -6.54 -3.86
C ALA A 127 -11.06 -5.69 -4.98
N CYS A 128 -11.13 -6.13 -6.23
CA CYS A 128 -10.73 -5.33 -7.40
C CYS A 128 -11.63 -4.10 -7.59
N LEU A 129 -12.94 -4.23 -7.42
CA LEU A 129 -13.87 -3.08 -7.48
C LEU A 129 -13.57 -2.06 -6.37
N MET A 130 -13.26 -2.53 -5.15
CA MET A 130 -12.83 -1.64 -4.06
C MET A 130 -11.49 -0.97 -4.35
N SER A 131 -10.59 -1.62 -5.10
CA SER A 131 -9.32 -1.03 -5.53
C SER A 131 -9.52 0.16 -6.49
N LEU A 132 -10.58 0.14 -7.30
CA LEU A 132 -10.96 1.28 -8.14
C LEU A 132 -11.47 2.46 -7.31
N ALA A 133 -12.20 2.19 -6.22
CA ALA A 133 -12.76 3.21 -5.35
C ALA A 133 -11.73 3.80 -4.36
N VAL A 134 -10.80 2.98 -3.86
CA VAL A 134 -9.81 3.36 -2.85
C VAL A 134 -8.41 3.39 -3.48
N SER A 135 -7.90 4.60 -3.70
CA SER A 135 -6.57 4.85 -4.31
C SER A 135 -5.38 4.49 -3.40
N SER A 136 -5.62 4.21 -2.11
CA SER A 136 -4.57 3.89 -1.13
C SER A 136 -4.35 2.39 -0.98
N ALA A 137 -3.19 1.88 -1.40
CA ALA A 137 -2.83 0.46 -1.28
C ALA A 137 -2.87 -0.03 0.18
N THR A 138 -2.33 0.75 1.12
CA THR A 138 -2.30 0.39 2.54
C THR A 138 -3.69 0.47 3.18
N GLY A 139 -4.48 1.50 2.84
CA GLY A 139 -5.85 1.64 3.34
C GLY A 139 -6.78 0.53 2.84
N LEU A 140 -6.65 0.17 1.55
CA LEU A 140 -7.38 -0.95 0.95
C LEU A 140 -7.06 -2.27 1.65
N GLY A 141 -5.77 -2.58 1.89
CA GLY A 141 -5.37 -3.82 2.55
C GLY A 141 -5.92 -3.97 3.97
N VAL A 142 -5.90 -2.88 4.75
CA VAL A 142 -6.49 -2.86 6.10
C VAL A 142 -8.01 -3.01 6.05
N LEU A 143 -8.68 -2.33 5.13
CA LEU A 143 -10.13 -2.41 4.96
C LEU A 143 -10.59 -3.82 4.57
N LEU A 144 -9.89 -4.46 3.62
CA LEU A 144 -10.17 -5.82 3.20
C LEU A 144 -9.91 -6.85 4.32
N MET A 145 -8.87 -6.64 5.13
CA MET A 145 -8.62 -7.49 6.31
C MET A 145 -9.65 -7.31 7.42
N ALA A 146 -10.19 -6.12 7.59
CA ALA A 146 -11.22 -5.86 8.58
C ALA A 146 -12.60 -6.41 8.16
N THR A 147 -12.91 -6.39 6.87
CA THR A 147 -14.28 -6.66 6.37
C THR A 147 -14.40 -8.00 5.65
N LEU A 148 -13.55 -8.26 4.66
CA LEU A 148 -13.68 -9.39 3.74
C LEU A 148 -13.00 -10.65 4.28
N PHE A 149 -11.86 -10.51 4.97
CA PHE A 149 -11.13 -11.62 5.58
C PHE A 149 -11.95 -12.42 6.61
N PRO A 150 -12.64 -11.81 7.60
CA PRO A 150 -13.45 -12.60 8.54
C PRO A 150 -14.59 -13.34 7.82
N VAL A 151 -15.19 -12.76 6.79
CA VAL A 151 -16.25 -13.44 6.01
C VAL A 151 -15.70 -14.68 5.32
N MET A 152 -14.55 -14.58 4.63
CA MET A 152 -13.95 -15.72 3.92
C MET A 152 -13.54 -16.86 4.86
N VAL A 153 -12.89 -16.52 5.98
CA VAL A 153 -12.42 -17.52 6.95
C VAL A 153 -13.59 -18.24 7.63
N ASN A 154 -14.69 -17.54 7.90
CA ASN A 154 -15.90 -18.15 8.49
C ASN A 154 -16.66 -19.07 7.52
N VAL A 155 -16.49 -18.89 6.20
CA VAL A 155 -17.10 -19.76 5.17
C VAL A 155 -16.24 -21.02 4.91
N GLY A 156 -15.06 -21.13 5.53
CA GLY A 156 -14.19 -22.31 5.43
C GLY A 156 -13.03 -22.16 4.44
N ILE A 157 -12.77 -20.95 3.92
CA ILE A 157 -11.57 -20.66 3.12
C ILE A 157 -10.35 -20.58 4.04
N SER A 158 -9.21 -21.12 3.61
CA SER A 158 -7.98 -21.06 4.41
C SER A 158 -7.53 -19.62 4.63
N ARG A 159 -6.96 -19.33 5.81
CA ARG A 159 -6.42 -18.00 6.14
C ARG A 159 -5.40 -17.49 5.12
N GLY A 160 -4.58 -18.40 4.58
CA GLY A 160 -3.59 -18.08 3.53
C GLY A 160 -4.24 -17.67 2.21
N ALA A 161 -5.28 -18.39 1.78
CA ALA A 161 -6.02 -18.06 0.56
C ALA A 161 -6.79 -16.74 0.69
N ALA A 162 -7.41 -16.49 1.85
CA ALA A 162 -8.08 -15.22 2.12
C ALA A 162 -7.09 -14.05 2.13
N ALA A 163 -5.91 -14.22 2.77
CA ALA A 163 -4.85 -13.21 2.75
C ALA A 163 -4.31 -12.96 1.34
N ALA A 164 -4.15 -14.00 0.53
CA ALA A 164 -3.73 -13.87 -0.86
C ALA A 164 -4.74 -13.05 -1.68
N ILE A 165 -6.05 -13.32 -1.55
CA ILE A 165 -7.09 -12.53 -2.22
C ILE A 165 -7.10 -11.08 -1.73
N CYS A 166 -6.85 -10.83 -0.44
CA CYS A 166 -6.75 -9.46 0.06
C CYS A 166 -5.49 -8.74 -0.46
N ALA A 167 -4.40 -9.46 -0.74
CA ALA A 167 -3.14 -8.89 -1.21
C ALA A 167 -3.08 -8.68 -2.73
N SER A 168 -3.67 -9.58 -3.54
CA SER A 168 -3.60 -9.51 -5.00
C SER A 168 -4.07 -8.19 -5.62
N PRO A 169 -5.19 -7.56 -5.17
CA PRO A 169 -5.64 -6.28 -5.71
C PRO A 169 -4.71 -5.11 -5.36
N ALA A 170 -3.95 -5.21 -4.26
CA ALA A 170 -2.95 -4.20 -3.93
C ALA A 170 -1.70 -4.31 -4.84
N ALA A 171 -1.44 -5.49 -5.40
CA ALA A 171 -0.37 -5.69 -6.38
C ALA A 171 -0.79 -5.33 -7.80
N ILE A 172 -2.07 -5.52 -8.13
CA ILE A 172 -2.62 -5.20 -9.45
C ILE A 172 -3.22 -3.79 -9.39
N ILE A 173 -2.40 -2.81 -9.76
CA ILE A 173 -2.80 -1.40 -9.81
C ILE A 173 -3.75 -1.18 -11.01
N LEU A 174 -5.01 -1.57 -10.84
CA LEU A 174 -6.09 -1.39 -11.82
C LEU A 174 -6.67 0.03 -11.77
N SER A 175 -6.42 0.78 -10.70
CA SER A 175 -7.07 2.07 -10.48
C SER A 175 -6.34 3.22 -11.17
N PRO A 176 -7.00 3.94 -12.11
CA PRO A 176 -6.42 5.11 -12.78
C PRO A 176 -6.21 6.29 -11.82
N THR A 177 -6.77 6.23 -10.61
CA THR A 177 -6.61 7.26 -9.57
C THR A 177 -5.48 6.94 -8.59
N SER A 178 -4.78 5.81 -8.73
CA SER A 178 -3.71 5.45 -7.81
C SER A 178 -2.49 6.36 -7.98
N GLY A 179 -1.87 6.72 -6.85
CA GLY A 179 -0.77 7.68 -6.83
C GLY A 179 0.42 7.26 -7.69
N ASP A 180 0.67 5.95 -7.81
CA ASP A 180 1.76 5.39 -8.60
C ASP A 180 1.55 5.61 -10.11
N VAL A 181 0.33 5.39 -10.64
CA VAL A 181 0.06 5.71 -12.07
C VAL A 181 -0.01 7.21 -12.32
N VAL A 182 -0.44 8.03 -11.37
CA VAL A 182 -0.40 9.51 -11.53
C VAL A 182 1.05 10.00 -11.57
N LEU A 183 1.92 9.48 -10.70
CA LEU A 183 3.33 9.83 -10.68
C LEU A 183 4.06 9.31 -11.93
N ALA A 184 3.75 8.09 -12.37
CA ALA A 184 4.26 7.52 -13.62
C ALA A 184 3.78 8.29 -14.86
N ALA A 185 2.50 8.68 -14.90
CA ALA A 185 1.94 9.53 -15.97
C ALA A 185 2.65 10.88 -16.04
N LYS A 186 2.91 11.49 -14.88
CA LYS A 186 3.63 12.76 -14.77
C LYS A 186 5.10 12.64 -15.17
N ALA A 187 5.75 11.54 -14.79
CA ALA A 187 7.14 11.24 -15.17
C ALA A 187 7.30 10.90 -16.66
N ALA A 188 6.25 10.34 -17.28
CA ALA A 188 6.24 9.96 -18.69
C ALA A 188 5.58 11.01 -19.61
N GLU A 189 5.22 12.19 -19.08
CA GLU A 189 4.52 13.28 -19.79
C GLU A 189 3.27 12.83 -20.56
N MET A 190 2.63 11.74 -20.11
CA MET A 190 1.47 11.16 -20.77
C MET A 190 0.18 11.60 -20.07
N PRO A 191 -0.88 11.94 -20.83
CA PRO A 191 -2.17 12.29 -20.24
C PRO A 191 -2.78 11.04 -19.57
N LEU A 192 -3.34 11.23 -18.37
CA LEU A 192 -3.92 10.19 -17.51
C LEU A 192 -4.93 9.26 -18.21
N HIS A 193 -5.59 9.71 -19.29
CA HIS A 193 -6.54 8.89 -20.06
C HIS A 193 -5.86 7.82 -20.94
N ARG A 194 -4.55 7.92 -21.20
CA ARG A 194 -3.80 7.05 -22.13
C ARG A 194 -2.97 5.99 -21.40
N LEU A 195 -2.78 6.12 -20.08
CA LEU A 195 -2.36 5.00 -19.22
C LEU A 195 -3.57 4.12 -18.93
N ARG A 196 -3.95 3.28 -19.90
CA ARG A 196 -4.78 2.11 -19.64
C ARG A 196 -3.85 0.93 -19.37
N VAL A 197 -3.96 0.37 -18.17
CA VAL A 197 -3.58 -1.01 -17.87
C VAL A 197 -4.57 -1.93 -18.57
#